data_AF-A0A3E2JLW0-F1
#
_entry.id   AF-A0A3E2JLW0-F1
#
_cell.length_a   1.000
_cell.length_b   1.000
_cell.length_c   1.000
_cell.angle_alpha   90.00
_cell.angle_beta   90.00
_cell.angle_gamma   90.00
#
_symmetry.space_group_name_H-M   'P 1'
#
loop_
_entity.id
_entity.type
_entity.pdbx_description
1 polymer ?
#
loop_
_entity_poly.entity_id
_entity_poly.type
_entity_poly.pdbx_seq_one_letter_code
_entity_poly.pdbx_strand_id
1 'polypeptide(L)' 'MDKEVLFQRIATMIMSSSKSPKYMSISTVKVADIFGVRPSEIKEGLEELVDTGRLLKMKMQEPPENEIYQLPGVTTNRI' A
#
# COMPACT_ATOMS: atom_id res chain seq x y z
N MET A 1 -12.91 7.22 6.60
CA MET A 1 -13.16 6.21 5.53
C MET A 1 -13.27 4.79 6.11
N ASP A 2 -14.01 3.88 5.46
CA ASP A 2 -14.02 2.45 5.80
C ASP A 2 -12.66 1.80 5.48
N LYS A 3 -12.05 1.19 6.50
CA LYS A 3 -10.71 0.60 6.45
C LYS A 3 -10.65 -0.69 5.65
N GLU A 4 -11.72 -1.48 5.65
CA GLU A 4 -11.75 -2.70 4.85
C GLU A 4 -11.80 -2.34 3.36
N VAL A 5 -12.58 -1.33 2.99
CA VAL A 5 -12.63 -0.81 1.62
C VAL A 5 -11.26 -0.27 1.18
N LEU A 6 -10.58 0.47 2.05
CA LEU A 6 -9.22 0.95 1.78
C LEU A 6 -8.26 -0.23 1.57
N PHE A 7 -8.26 -1.21 2.48
CA PHE A 7 -7.39 -2.37 2.38
C PHE A 7 -7.62 -3.15 1.09
N GLN A 8 -8.87 -3.48 0.75
CA GLN A 8 -9.19 -4.23 -0.47
C GLN A 8 -8.69 -3.52 -1.72
N ARG A 9 -8.83 -2.19 -1.78
CA ARG A 9 -8.32 -1.40 -2.91
C ARG A 9 -6.80 -1.43 -2.98
N ILE A 10 -6.11 -1.20 -1.87
CA ILE A 10 -4.65 -1.22 -1.81
C ILE A 10 -4.09 -2.60 -2.13
N ALA A 11 -4.69 -3.66 -1.58
CA ALA A 11 -4.32 -5.04 -1.88
C ALA A 11 -4.45 -5.36 -3.37
N THR A 12 -5.56 -4.95 -4.00
CA THR A 12 -5.75 -5.10 -5.46
C THR A 12 -4.68 -4.36 -6.25
N MET A 13 -4.33 -3.15 -5.83
CA MET A 13 -3.26 -2.36 -6.46
C MET A 13 -1.89 -3.05 -6.32
N ILE A 14 -1.55 -3.56 -5.13
CA ILE A 14 -0.29 -4.26 -4.89
C ILE A 14 -0.23 -5.55 -5.73
N MET A 15 -1.32 -6.32 -5.78
CA MET A 15 -1.40 -7.57 -6.53
C MET A 15 -1.31 -7.38 -8.05
N SER A 16 -1.77 -6.24 -8.59
CA SER A 16 -1.64 -5.91 -10.01
C SER A 16 -0.25 -5.42 -10.41
N SER A 17 0.63 -5.16 -9.43
CA SER A 17 2.03 -4.80 -9.69
C SER A 17 2.74 -5.91 -10.47
N SER A 18 3.55 -5.55 -11.47
CA SER A 18 4.40 -6.51 -12.19
C SER A 18 5.63 -6.95 -11.39
N LYS A 19 5.89 -6.33 -10.24
CA LYS A 19 7.11 -6.56 -9.44
C LYS A 19 7.09 -7.89 -8.67
N SER A 20 8.28 -8.36 -8.30
CA SER A 20 8.48 -9.59 -7.51
C SER A 20 9.55 -9.35 -6.44
N PRO A 21 9.22 -9.37 -5.13
CA PRO A 21 7.88 -9.56 -4.55
C PRO A 21 6.89 -8.46 -4.95
N LYS A 22 5.59 -8.70 -4.73
CA LYS A 22 4.53 -7.75 -5.12
C LYS A 22 4.57 -6.53 -4.22
N TYR A 23 4.91 -5.37 -4.79
CA TYR A 23 4.90 -4.09 -4.08
C TYR A 23 4.50 -2.93 -4.99
N MET A 24 3.98 -1.86 -4.39
CA MET A 24 3.62 -0.63 -5.10
C MET A 24 3.86 0.60 -4.23
N SER A 25 4.25 1.72 -4.86
CA SER A 25 4.19 3.03 -4.21
C SER A 25 2.75 3.55 -4.26
N ILE A 26 2.23 3.97 -3.12
CA ILE A 26 0.84 4.43 -3.00
C ILE A 26 0.85 5.93 -2.79
N SER A 27 0.22 6.67 -3.71
CA SER A 27 0.01 8.11 -3.56
C SER A 27 -1.28 8.35 -2.79
N THR A 28 -1.17 8.92 -1.59
CA THR A 28 -2.32 9.26 -0.73
C THR A 28 -3.30 10.20 -1.44
N VAL A 29 -2.79 11.18 -2.19
CA VAL A 29 -3.59 12.13 -2.98
C VAL A 29 -4.41 11.38 -4.03
N LYS A 30 -3.79 10.54 -4.86
CA LYS A 30 -4.50 9.80 -5.91
C LYS A 30 -5.57 8.86 -5.35
N VAL A 31 -5.26 8.20 -4.24
CA VAL A 31 -6.23 7.30 -3.58
C VAL A 31 -7.37 8.10 -2.96
N ALA A 32 -7.09 9.26 -2.38
CA ALA A 32 -8.10 10.16 -1.83
C ALA A 32 -9.07 10.65 -2.92
N ASP A 33 -8.54 11.01 -4.09
CA ASP A 33 -9.35 11.40 -5.25
C ASP A 33 -10.29 10.26 -5.70
N ILE A 34 -9.80 9.02 -5.71
CA ILE A 34 -10.61 7.83 -6.06
C ILE A 34 -11.79 7.65 -5.10
N PHE A 35 -11.58 7.92 -3.80
CA PHE A 35 -12.59 7.71 -2.76
C PHE A 35 -13.42 8.96 -2.45
N GLY A 36 -13.08 10.12 -3.01
CA GLY A 36 -13.72 11.39 -2.70
C GLY A 36 -13.54 11.82 -1.24
N VAL A 37 -12.40 11.48 -0.63
CA VAL A 37 -12.07 11.78 0.78
C VAL A 37 -10.84 12.66 0.88
N ARG A 38 -10.45 13.05 2.09
CA ARG A 38 -9.23 13.85 2.29
C ARG A 38 -7.96 12.97 2.23
N PRO A 39 -6.84 13.46 1.69
CA PRO A 39 -5.56 12.73 1.72
C PRO A 39 -5.10 12.33 3.14
N SER A 40 -5.45 13.10 4.16
CA SER A 40 -5.16 12.77 5.56
C SER A 40 -5.87 11.49 6.01
N GLU A 41 -7.12 11.27 5.59
CA GLU A 41 -7.87 10.06 5.96
C GLU A 41 -7.26 8.81 5.32
N ILE A 42 -6.74 8.93 4.10
CA ILE A 42 -6.00 7.83 3.46
C ILE A 42 -4.68 7.58 4.16
N LYS A 43 -3.95 8.63 4.53
CA LYS A 43 -2.68 8.51 5.25
C LYS A 43 -2.90 7.79 6.59
N GLU A 44 -3.85 8.25 7.39
CA GLU A 44 -4.21 7.63 8.68
C GLU A 44 -4.62 6.17 8.51
N GLY A 45 -5.46 5.88 7.50
CA GLY A 45 -5.87 4.50 7.22
C GLY A 45 -4.72 3.59 6.78
N LEU A 46 -3.76 4.10 5.98
CA LEU A 46 -2.57 3.34 5.60
C LEU A 46 -1.63 3.10 6.79
N GLU A 47 -1.45 4.10 7.65
CA GLU A 47 -0.65 3.97 8.88
C GLU A 47 -1.26 2.90 9.79
N GLU A 48 -2.58 2.92 10.01
CA GLU A 48 -3.24 1.90 10.83
C GLU A 48 -3.16 0.49 10.21
N LEU A 49 -3.28 0.37 8.89
CA LEU A 49 -3.09 -0.93 8.22
C LEU A 49 -1.65 -1.46 8.37
N VAL A 50 -0.66 -0.57 8.49
CA VAL A 50 0.72 -0.95 8.78
C VAL A 50 0.87 -1.35 10.24
N ASP A 51 0.32 -0.57 11.17
CA ASP A 51 0.40 -0.82 12.61
C ASP A 51 -0.29 -2.13 13.00
N THR A 52 -1.39 -2.47 12.33
CA THR A 52 -2.12 -3.74 12.52
C THR A 52 -1.48 -4.92 11.79
N GLY A 53 -0.37 -4.70 11.08
CA GLY A 53 0.36 -5.73 10.34
C GLY A 53 -0.34 -6.23 9.09
N ARG A 54 -1.40 -5.55 8.61
CA ARG A 54 -2.09 -5.88 7.35
C ARG A 54 -1.32 -5.43 6.12
N LEU A 55 -0.50 -4.40 6.26
CA LEU A 55 0.43 -3.91 5.24
C LEU A 55 1.84 -3.81 5.81
N LEU A 56 2.84 -4.00 4.94
CA LEU A 56 4.23 -3.69 5.26
C LEU A 56 4.63 -2.43 4.52
N LYS A 57 5.16 -1.45 5.24
CA LYS A 57 5.71 -0.20 4.68
C LYS A 57 7.24 -0.28 4.66
N MET A 58 7.83 0.00 3.51
CA MET A 58 9.28 0.03 3.33
C MET A 58 9.68 1.30 2.57
N LYS A 59 10.89 1.80 2.83
CA LYS A 59 11.48 2.88 2.03
C LYS A 59 12.47 2.28 1.04
N MET A 60 12.39 2.65 -0.24
CA MET A 60 13.43 2.30 -1.20
C MET A 60 14.74 2.99 -0.82
N GLN A 61 15.81 2.21 -0.74
CA GLN A 61 17.16 2.72 -0.47
C GLN A 61 17.79 3.34 -1.73
N GLU A 62 17.22 3.07 -2.91
CA GLU A 62 17.68 3.61 -4.17
C GLU A 62 16.71 4.67 -4.70
N PRO A 63 17.22 5.69 -5.42
CA PRO A 63 16.38 6.67 -6.07
C PRO A 63 15.43 6.04 -7.10
N PRO A 64 14.19 6.56 -7.22
CA PRO A 64 13.57 7.56 -6.34
C PRO A 64 13.20 6.90 -5.01
N GLU A 65 13.67 7.47 -3.88
CA GLU A 65 13.54 6.96 -2.49
C GLU A 65 12.09 6.90 -1.98
N ASN A 66 11.23 6.22 -2.72
CA ASN A 66 9.80 6.19 -2.53
C ASN A 66 9.44 5.24 -1.40
N GLU A 67 8.36 5.59 -0.70
CA GLU A 67 7.68 4.67 0.19
C GLU A 67 6.89 3.64 -0.65
N ILE A 68 7.08 2.37 -0.33
CA ILE A 68 6.39 1.24 -0.95
C ILE A 68 5.63 0.43 0.08
N TYR A 69 4.54 -0.18 -0.38
CA TYR A 69 3.66 -1.01 0.42
C TYR A 69 3.62 -2.43 -0.16
N GLN A 70 3.57 -3.41 0.74
CA GLN A 70 3.51 -4.85 0.44
C GLN A 70 2.45 -5.55 1.28
N LEU A 71 1.93 -6.66 0.75
CA LEU A 71 1.09 -7.58 1.52
C LEU A 71 1.98 -8.56 2.30
N PRO A 72 1.71 -8.79 3.59
CA PRO A 72 2.41 -9.80 4.38
C PRO A 72 2.30 -11.19 3.75
N GLY A 73 3.36 -11.97 3.80
CA GLY A 73 3.36 -13.37 3.31
C GLY A 73 3.39 -13.53 1.79
N VAL A 74 3.35 -12.45 1.00
CA VAL A 74 3.57 -12.50 -0.46
C VAL A 74 5.07 -12.46 -0.77
N THR A 75 5.82 -13.35 -0.13
CA THR A 75 7.21 -13.66 -0.48
C THR A 75 7.15 -14.64 -1.65
N THR A 76 7.65 -14.23 -2.81
CA THR A 76 7.84 -15.15 -3.94
C THR A 76 8.56 -16.39 -3.44
N ASN A 77 7.91 -17.56 -3.46
CA ASN A 77 8.62 -18.83 -3.37
C ASN A 77 9.66 -18.82 -4.49
N ARG A 78 10.94 -18.75 -4.12
CA ARG A 78 12.02 -19.10 -5.04
C ARG A 78 11.87 -20.60 -5.29
N ILE A 79 11.45 -20.95 -6.51
CA ILE A 79 11.64 -22.29 -7.08
C ILE A 79 13.06 -22.31 -7.65
#